data_AF-A0A7X3TLN9-F1
#
_entry.id   AF-A0A7X3TLN9-F1
#
_cell.length_a   1.000
_cell.length_b   1.000
_cell.length_c   1.000
_cell.angle_alpha   90.00
_cell.angle_beta   90.00
_cell.angle_gamma   90.00
#
_symmetry.space_group_name_H-M   'P 1'
#
loop_
_entity.id
_entity.type
_entity.pdbx_description
1 polymer ?
#
loop_
_entity_poly.entity_id
_entity_poly.type
_entity_poly.pdbx_seq_one_letter_code
_entity_poly.pdbx_strand_id
1 'polypeptide(L)'
;MLLNRERAMELMERDGLDALIAVTPNNVLYLSDFDTDFLYDVPWVACAILPRDPDIPPCLVATEIEAAVLVQRPTWMPDKRLYYFGVYGGVLKVHTFAEDTELKGEDLAIRQMVAQLEDEPYAGINGAVCAMLGETGLDKGRLG
;
A
#
# COMPACT_ATOMS: atom_id res chain seq x y z
N MET A 1 12.78 10.23 -0.55
CA MET A 1 12.92 9.04 0.31
C MET A 1 13.35 9.49 1.70
N LEU A 2 12.45 9.39 2.67
CA LEU A 2 12.63 9.72 4.09
C LEU A 2 13.27 8.56 4.87
N LEU A 3 13.10 7.33 4.38
CA LEU A 3 13.65 6.11 4.98
C LEU A 3 15.18 6.18 5.08
N ASN A 4 15.71 5.99 6.29
CA ASN A 4 17.11 5.60 6.47
C ASN A 4 17.26 4.11 6.17
N ARG A 5 17.49 3.78 4.90
CA ARG A 5 17.49 2.39 4.42
C ARG A 5 18.62 1.57 5.03
N GLU A 6 19.82 2.12 5.12
CA GLU A 6 20.98 1.44 5.73
C GLU A 6 20.66 0.97 7.15
N ARG A 7 20.17 1.89 7.99
CA ARG A 7 19.77 1.57 9.37
C ARG A 7 18.64 0.55 9.42
N ALA A 8 17.65 0.62 8.52
CA ALA A 8 16.57 -0.35 8.49
C ALA A 8 17.09 -1.76 8.18
N MET A 9 18.00 -1.91 7.22
CA MET A 9 18.62 -3.20 6.89
C MET A 9 19.47 -3.72 8.06
N GLU A 10 20.27 -2.86 8.70
CA GLU A 10 21.07 -3.23 9.88
C GLU A 10 20.19 -3.76 11.03
N LEU A 11 19.05 -3.11 11.29
CA LEU A 11 18.11 -3.55 12.33
C LEU A 11 17.46 -4.89 11.97
N MET A 12 17.01 -5.06 10.72
CA MET A 12 16.44 -6.33 10.27
C MET A 12 17.46 -7.47 10.37
N GLU A 13 18.72 -7.23 9.96
CA GLU A 13 19.78 -8.22 10.07
C GLU A 13 20.09 -8.58 11.53
N ARG A 14 20.27 -7.57 12.38
CA ARG A 14 20.56 -7.75 13.81
C ARG A 14 19.47 -8.56 14.53
N ASP A 15 18.21 -8.26 14.24
CA ASP A 15 17.07 -8.85 14.94
C ASP A 15 16.54 -10.12 14.24
N GLY A 16 17.09 -10.46 13.08
CA GLY A 16 16.69 -11.61 12.26
C GLY A 16 15.28 -11.47 11.66
N LEU A 17 14.93 -10.26 11.23
CA LEU A 17 13.65 -9.94 10.60
C LEU A 17 13.72 -10.11 9.08
N ASP A 18 12.66 -10.62 8.49
CA ASP A 18 12.53 -10.80 7.05
C ASP A 18 11.82 -9.61 6.38
N ALA A 19 11.03 -8.85 7.15
CA ALA A 19 10.45 -7.59 6.72
C ALA A 19 10.11 -6.66 7.90
N LEU A 20 10.07 -5.35 7.63
CA LEU A 20 9.44 -4.35 8.49
C LEU A 20 8.04 -4.03 7.97
N ILE A 21 7.07 -3.95 8.88
CA ILE A 21 5.68 -3.60 8.57
C ILE A 21 5.29 -2.35 9.36
N ALA A 22 5.09 -1.25 8.64
CA ALA A 22 4.65 0.01 9.23
C ALA A 22 3.14 0.19 9.07
N VAL A 23 2.44 0.40 10.19
CA VAL A 23 0.97 0.59 10.24
C VAL A 23 0.54 1.86 10.95
N THR A 24 1.46 2.53 11.66
CA THR A 24 1.18 3.83 12.28
C THR A 24 1.49 4.95 11.28
N PRO A 25 0.78 6.09 11.34
CA PRO A 25 0.88 7.14 10.32
C PRO A 25 2.32 7.61 10.08
N ASN A 26 3.03 7.96 11.15
CA ASN A 26 4.43 8.38 11.05
C ASN A 26 5.33 7.29 10.45
N ASN A 27 5.15 6.03 10.85
CA ASN A 27 6.01 4.96 10.34
C ASN A 27 5.72 4.68 8.86
N VAL A 28 4.45 4.74 8.43
CA VAL A 28 4.07 4.62 7.02
C VAL A 28 4.71 5.75 6.21
N LEU A 29 4.58 7.00 6.66
CA LEU A 29 5.20 8.15 6.03
C LEU A 29 6.72 7.97 5.90
N TYR A 30 7.42 7.67 7.00
CA TYR A 30 8.88 7.54 6.97
C TYR A 30 9.36 6.34 6.15
N LEU A 31 8.60 5.23 6.11
CA LEU A 31 8.99 4.03 5.37
C LEU A 31 8.72 4.17 3.86
N SER A 32 7.64 4.84 3.47
CA SER A 32 7.13 4.83 2.09
C SER A 32 7.13 6.19 1.38
N ASP A 33 7.37 7.30 2.06
CA ASP A 33 7.11 8.67 1.59
C ASP A 33 5.62 8.95 1.27
N PHE A 34 4.71 8.06 1.70
CA PHE A 34 3.28 8.27 1.50
C PHE A 34 2.73 9.26 2.53
N ASP A 35 2.35 10.44 2.05
CA ASP A 35 1.84 11.54 2.87
C ASP A 35 0.45 11.99 2.41
N THR A 36 -0.53 11.85 3.31
CA THR A 36 -1.93 12.24 3.12
C THR A 36 -2.54 12.56 4.47
N ASP A 37 -3.41 13.56 4.53
CA ASP A 37 -4.10 13.93 5.77
C ASP A 37 -4.93 12.74 6.31
N PHE A 38 -5.46 11.93 5.39
CA PHE A 38 -6.30 10.78 5.72
C PHE A 38 -5.56 9.73 6.56
N LEU A 39 -4.24 9.62 6.40
CA LEU A 39 -3.38 8.71 7.16
C LEU A 39 -3.45 9.03 8.66
N TYR A 40 -3.65 10.29 9.03
CA TYR A 40 -3.73 10.76 10.42
C TYR A 40 -5.16 10.81 10.95
N ASP A 41 -6.16 10.92 10.07
CA ASP A 41 -7.56 11.04 10.44
C ASP A 41 -8.26 9.68 10.60
N VAL A 42 -7.84 8.68 9.82
CA VAL A 42 -8.48 7.35 9.80
C VAL A 42 -7.43 6.26 10.08
N PRO A 43 -7.66 5.42 11.11
CA PRO A 43 -6.75 4.33 11.39
C PRO A 43 -6.77 3.31 10.25
N TRP A 44 -5.64 2.64 10.01
CA TRP A 44 -5.51 1.57 9.02
C TRP A 44 -5.71 1.99 7.56
N VAL A 45 -5.54 3.27 7.23
CA VAL A 45 -5.60 3.77 5.84
C VAL A 45 -4.53 3.14 4.95
N ALA A 46 -3.32 2.95 5.48
CA ALA A 46 -2.22 2.39 4.73
C ALA A 46 -1.29 1.53 5.60
N CYS A 47 -0.53 0.67 4.93
CA CYS A 47 0.49 -0.20 5.48
C CYS A 47 1.65 -0.24 4.50
N ALA A 48 2.86 0.03 5.00
CA ALA A 48 4.08 -0.02 4.20
C ALA A 48 4.91 -1.23 4.62
N ILE A 49 5.39 -2.01 3.65
CA ILE A 49 6.11 -3.26 3.87
C ILE A 49 7.48 -3.13 3.19
N LEU A 50 8.53 -3.29 3.98
CA LEU A 50 9.91 -3.30 3.51
C LEU A 50 10.54 -4.68 3.77
N PRO A 51 10.67 -5.53 2.72
CA PRO A 51 11.41 -6.78 2.82
C PRO A 51 12.91 -6.55 3.03
N ARG A 52 13.57 -7.49 3.73
CA ARG A 52 15.03 -7.57 3.81
C ARG A 52 15.64 -8.17 2.55
N ASP A 53 14.96 -9.13 1.93
CA ASP A 53 15.39 -9.73 0.67
C ASP A 53 15.25 -8.70 -0.47
N PRO A 54 16.35 -8.34 -1.17
CA PRO A 54 16.30 -7.38 -2.27
C PRO A 54 15.51 -7.87 -3.50
N ASP A 55 15.27 -9.18 -3.63
CA ASP A 55 14.50 -9.75 -4.73
C ASP A 55 12.98 -9.61 -4.51
N ILE A 56 12.55 -9.26 -3.29
CA ILE A 56 11.15 -8.98 -2.96
C ILE A 56 10.93 -7.45 -3.00
N PRO A 57 10.04 -6.94 -3.87
CA PRO A 57 9.80 -5.50 -3.97
C PRO A 57 9.13 -4.96 -2.70
N PRO A 58 9.55 -3.77 -2.20
CA PRO A 58 8.80 -3.05 -1.18
C PRO A 58 7.40 -2.69 -1.68
N CYS A 59 6.43 -2.74 -0.77
CA CYS A 59 5.02 -2.61 -1.10
C CYS A 59 4.33 -1.59 -0.21
N LEU A 60 3.53 -0.71 -0.83
CA LEU A 60 2.56 0.13 -0.13
C LEU A 60 1.16 -0.44 -0.38
N VAL A 61 0.47 -0.79 0.70
CA VAL A 61 -0.96 -1.10 0.68
C VAL A 61 -1.72 0.13 1.18
N ALA A 62 -2.68 0.64 0.41
CA ALA A 62 -3.47 1.81 0.78
C ALA A 62 -4.94 1.66 0.38
N THR A 63 -5.83 2.44 0.97
CA THR A 63 -7.22 2.47 0.52
C THR A 63 -7.33 3.03 -0.90
N GLU A 64 -8.31 2.55 -1.65
CA GLU A 64 -8.60 2.97 -3.02
C GLU A 64 -8.87 4.48 -3.17
N ILE A 65 -9.35 5.14 -2.11
CA ILE A 65 -9.53 6.60 -2.06
C ILE A 65 -8.21 7.34 -2.31
N GLU A 66 -7.09 6.76 -1.89
CA GLU A 66 -5.76 7.38 -1.98
C GLU A 66 -5.13 7.24 -3.38
N ALA A 67 -5.82 6.63 -4.34
CA ALA A 67 -5.32 6.52 -5.72
C ALA A 67 -4.97 7.89 -6.31
N ALA A 68 -5.79 8.92 -6.07
CA ALA A 68 -5.51 10.29 -6.52
C ALA A 68 -4.23 10.86 -5.88
N VAL A 69 -4.03 10.65 -4.58
CA VAL A 69 -2.82 11.09 -3.88
C VAL A 69 -1.58 10.37 -4.42
N LEU A 70 -1.67 9.06 -4.66
CA LEU A 70 -0.56 8.27 -5.19
C LEU A 70 -0.19 8.62 -6.64
N VAL A 71 -1.15 9.09 -7.43
CA VAL A 71 -0.89 9.60 -8.79
C VAL A 71 -0.18 10.95 -8.75
N GLN A 72 -0.61 11.87 -7.87
CA GLN A 72 -0.04 13.21 -7.75
C GLN A 72 1.31 13.22 -7.00
N ARG A 73 1.45 12.37 -5.99
CA ARG A 73 2.61 12.25 -5.09
C ARG A 73 2.97 10.78 -4.93
N PRO A 74 3.64 10.19 -5.94
CA PRO A 74 3.97 8.77 -5.92
C PRO A 74 4.97 8.44 -4.82
N THR A 75 4.74 7.29 -4.18
CA THR A 75 5.72 6.63 -3.31
C THR A 75 6.91 6.11 -4.13
N TRP A 76 8.06 5.95 -3.47
CA TRP A 76 9.22 5.27 -4.03
C TRP A 76 9.03 3.75 -4.14
N MET A 77 8.04 3.18 -3.42
CA MET A 77 7.76 1.75 -3.42
C MET A 77 7.16 1.31 -4.76
N PRO A 78 7.75 0.30 -5.43
CA PRO A 78 7.33 -0.10 -6.77
C PRO A 78 6.00 -0.87 -6.77
N ASP A 79 5.74 -1.69 -5.74
CA ASP A 79 4.48 -2.40 -5.58
C ASP A 79 3.49 -1.52 -4.81
N LYS A 80 2.30 -1.34 -5.37
CA LYS A 80 1.21 -0.51 -4.83
C LYS A 80 -0.06 -1.31 -4.94
N ARG A 81 -0.67 -1.63 -3.81
CA ARG A 81 -1.90 -2.41 -3.74
C ARG A 81 -2.98 -1.58 -3.10
N LEU A 82 -4.13 -1.54 -3.74
CA LEU A 82 -5.30 -0.84 -3.20
C LEU A 82 -6.20 -1.82 -2.45
N TYR A 83 -7.06 -1.29 -1.58
CA TYR A 83 -8.17 -2.04 -0.99
C TYR A 83 -9.40 -1.14 -0.86
N TYR A 84 -10.59 -1.72 -0.88
CA TYR A 84 -11.82 -0.97 -0.61
C TYR A 84 -12.18 -1.00 0.87
N PHE A 85 -12.77 0.09 1.38
CA PHE A 85 -13.40 0.02 2.70
C PHE A 85 -14.55 -0.98 2.70
N GLY A 86 -14.56 -1.91 3.66
CA GLY A 86 -15.70 -2.79 3.88
C GLY A 86 -16.87 -2.03 4.51
N VAL A 87 -18.07 -2.19 3.96
CA VAL A 87 -19.32 -1.62 4.50
C VAL A 87 -20.42 -2.68 4.46
N TYR A 88 -21.12 -2.92 5.58
CA TYR A 88 -22.34 -3.74 5.69
C TYR A 88 -22.52 -4.88 4.66
N GLY A 89 -21.56 -5.82 4.59
CA GLY A 89 -21.64 -6.99 3.68
C GLY A 89 -21.15 -6.74 2.24
N GLY A 90 -20.57 -5.59 1.97
CA GLY A 90 -19.97 -5.20 0.69
C GLY A 90 -18.79 -4.24 0.87
N VAL A 91 -18.54 -3.41 -0.14
CA VAL A 91 -17.42 -2.47 -0.18
C VAL A 91 -17.88 -1.08 -0.62
N LEU A 92 -17.17 -0.06 -0.17
CA LEU A 92 -17.33 1.32 -0.62
C LEU A 92 -16.36 1.57 -1.77
N LYS A 93 -16.92 1.74 -2.98
CA LYS A 93 -16.17 2.21 -4.15
C LYS A 93 -16.27 3.74 -4.21
N VAL A 94 -15.15 4.44 -4.11
CA VAL A 94 -15.16 5.91 -4.18
C VAL A 94 -14.93 6.37 -5.61
N HIS A 95 -13.96 5.81 -6.32
CA HIS A 95 -13.81 6.14 -7.73
C HIS A 95 -14.75 5.28 -8.59
N THR A 96 -15.57 5.95 -9.38
CA THR A 96 -16.42 5.35 -10.41
C THR A 96 -16.20 6.09 -11.71
N PHE A 97 -16.09 5.36 -12.81
CA PHE A 97 -15.75 5.92 -14.11
C PHE A 97 -16.87 5.59 -15.11
N ALA A 98 -17.31 6.60 -15.87
CA ALA A 98 -18.30 6.39 -16.92
C ALA A 98 -17.64 5.72 -18.14
N GLU A 99 -18.29 4.68 -18.68
CA GLU A 99 -17.73 3.83 -19.74
C GLU A 99 -17.40 4.60 -21.04
N ASP A 100 -18.23 5.58 -21.39
CA ASP A 100 -18.09 6.35 -22.63
C ASP A 100 -17.31 7.67 -22.47
N THR A 101 -16.60 7.85 -21.35
CA THR A 101 -15.83 9.06 -21.08
C THR A 101 -14.36 8.85 -21.37
N GLU A 102 -13.80 9.65 -22.27
CA GLU A 102 -12.36 9.67 -22.54
C GLU A 102 -11.62 10.27 -21.34
N LEU A 103 -10.87 9.44 -20.61
CA LEU A 103 -10.02 9.85 -19.49
C LEU A 103 -8.61 10.19 -19.98
N LYS A 104 -8.00 11.23 -19.40
CA LYS A 104 -6.64 11.69 -19.75
C LYS A 104 -5.86 12.04 -18.50
N GLY A 105 -4.53 12.05 -18.63
CA GLY A 105 -3.63 12.51 -17.56
C GLY A 105 -3.84 11.73 -16.25
N GLU A 106 -4.04 12.47 -15.16
CA GLU A 106 -4.22 11.90 -13.82
C GLU A 106 -5.45 10.99 -13.73
N ASP A 107 -6.59 11.36 -14.33
CA ASP A 107 -7.81 10.55 -14.28
C ASP A 107 -7.63 9.16 -14.90
N LEU A 108 -6.86 9.09 -16.00
CA LEU A 108 -6.53 7.81 -16.63
C LEU A 108 -5.60 6.97 -15.74
N ALA A 109 -4.63 7.61 -15.08
CA ALA A 109 -3.72 6.93 -14.16
C ALA A 109 -4.45 6.40 -12.91
N ILE A 110 -5.39 7.18 -12.36
CA ILE A 110 -6.26 6.75 -11.26
C ILE A 110 -7.10 5.55 -11.72
N ARG A 111 -7.76 5.63 -12.89
CA ARG A 111 -8.54 4.51 -13.43
C ARG A 111 -7.72 3.22 -13.55
N GLN A 112 -6.47 3.32 -14.06
CA GLN A 112 -5.58 2.18 -14.20
C GLN A 112 -5.21 1.56 -12.87
N MET A 113 -4.93 2.37 -11.84
CA MET A 113 -4.62 1.87 -10.50
C MET A 113 -5.83 1.20 -9.85
N VAL A 114 -7.02 1.80 -9.98
CA VAL A 114 -8.27 1.25 -9.42
C VAL A 114 -8.67 -0.03 -10.16
N ALA A 115 -8.45 -0.12 -11.47
CA ALA A 115 -8.77 -1.32 -12.26
C ALA A 115 -8.03 -2.57 -11.74
N GLN A 116 -6.78 -2.43 -11.30
CA GLN A 116 -5.99 -3.54 -10.73
C GLN A 116 -6.66 -4.14 -9.49
N LEU A 117 -7.35 -3.33 -8.69
CA LEU A 117 -8.11 -3.79 -7.53
C LEU A 117 -9.44 -4.47 -7.90
N GLU A 118 -10.03 -4.12 -9.05
CA GLU A 118 -11.30 -4.74 -9.46
C GLU A 118 -11.16 -6.21 -9.84
N ASP A 119 -9.97 -6.62 -10.30
CA ASP A 119 -9.65 -8.01 -10.62
C ASP A 119 -9.54 -8.88 -9.34
N GLU A 120 -8.99 -8.31 -8.26
CA GLU A 120 -8.85 -8.98 -6.96
C GLU A 120 -9.28 -8.05 -5.80
N PRO A 121 -10.59 -7.94 -5.53
CA PRO A 121 -11.09 -6.96 -4.57
C PRO A 121 -10.82 -7.38 -3.12
N TYR A 122 -9.99 -6.59 -2.44
CA TYR A 122 -9.77 -6.70 -1.00
C TYR A 122 -10.72 -5.79 -0.23
N ALA A 123 -11.46 -6.35 0.73
CA ALA A 123 -12.26 -5.58 1.69
C ALA A 123 -11.45 -5.34 2.97
N GLY A 124 -10.94 -4.13 3.12
CA GLY A 124 -10.07 -3.73 4.21
C GLY A 124 -8.60 -4.13 4.03
N ILE A 125 -7.74 -3.47 4.81
CA ILE A 125 -6.29 -3.56 4.66
C ILE A 125 -5.72 -4.95 4.93
N ASN A 126 -6.30 -5.70 5.88
CA ASN A 126 -5.78 -6.99 6.30
C ASN A 126 -5.78 -8.01 5.16
N GLY A 127 -6.83 -8.03 4.32
CA GLY A 127 -6.91 -8.93 3.17
C GLY A 127 -5.78 -8.67 2.17
N ALA A 128 -5.57 -7.40 1.81
CA ALA A 128 -4.53 -6.99 0.87
C ALA A 128 -3.11 -7.24 1.41
N VAL A 129 -2.87 -6.97 2.70
CA VAL A 129 -1.58 -7.26 3.35
C VAL A 129 -1.32 -8.77 3.40
N CYS A 130 -2.30 -9.58 3.82
CA CYS A 130 -2.15 -11.04 3.88
C CYS A 130 -1.90 -11.64 2.48
N ALA A 131 -2.56 -11.14 1.43
CA ALA A 131 -2.31 -11.58 0.07
C ALA A 131 -0.86 -11.29 -0.36
N MET A 132 -0.40 -10.05 -0.16
CA MET A 132 0.99 -9.66 -0.46
C MET A 132 2.01 -10.54 0.28
N LEU A 133 1.81 -10.75 1.58
CA LEU A 133 2.71 -11.58 2.39
C LEU A 133 2.72 -13.04 1.92
N GLY A 134 1.57 -13.58 1.52
CA GLY A 134 1.46 -14.95 1.01
C GLY A 134 2.10 -15.13 -0.36
N GLU A 135 1.90 -14.20 -1.28
CA GLU A 135 2.50 -14.22 -2.63
C GLU A 135 4.02 -14.12 -2.59
N THR A 136 4.56 -13.37 -1.63
CA THR A 136 6.00 -13.17 -1.46
C THR A 136 6.66 -14.19 -0.53
N GLY A 137 5.87 -15.04 0.14
CA GLY A 137 6.35 -16.00 1.13
C GLY A 137 6.80 -15.38 2.46
N LEU A 138 6.59 -14.08 2.66
CA LEU A 138 6.87 -13.37 3.91
C LEU A 138 5.91 -13.78 5.03
N ASP A 139 4.78 -14.39 4.71
CA ASP A 139 3.82 -14.98 5.67
C ASP A 139 4.46 -16.04 6.59
N LYS A 140 5.59 -16.62 6.19
CA LYS A 140 6.38 -17.60 6.95
C LYS A 140 7.61 -17.00 7.64
N GLY A 141 7.89 -15.74 7.37
CA GLY A 141 9.06 -15.02 7.88
C GLY A 141 8.83 -14.43 9.27
N ARG A 142 9.89 -13.85 9.82
CA ARG A 142 9.83 -13.06 11.05
C ARG A 142 9.59 -11.60 10.71
N LEU A 143 8.41 -11.11 11.07
CA LEU A 143 7.97 -9.75 10.77
C LEU A 143 8.19 -8.84 12.00
N GLY A 144 8.61 -7.60 11.75
CA GLY A 144 8.83 -6.57 12.79
C GLY A 144 8.05 -5.30 12.59
#